data_AF-A0A944V0N6-F1
#
_entry.id   AF-A0A944V0N6-F1
#
_cell.length_a   1.000
_cell.length_b   1.000
_cell.length_c   1.000
_cell.angle_alpha   90.00
_cell.angle_beta   90.00
_cell.angle_gamma   90.00
#
_symmetry.space_group_name_H-M   'P 1'
#
loop_
_entity.id
_entity.type
_entity.pdbx_description
1 polymer ?
#
loop_
_entity_poly.entity_id
_entity_poly.type
_entity_poly.pdbx_seq_one_letter_code
_entity_poly.pdbx_strand_id
1 'polypeptide(L)' 'MKVTEASGETDIDSKIIYINSRAPVADFVYTIPFENKPNKIFFDATKSFDPDFSDDGKLKYTWIINGNRVQLEEENFN' A
#
# COMPACT_ATOMS: atom_id res chain seq x y z
N MET A 1 -26.12 -9.20 -17.67
CA MET A 1 -27.52 -9.61 -17.39
C MET A 1 -27.92 -10.64 -18.44
N LYS A 2 -28.63 -11.69 -18.07
CA LYS A 2 -29.18 -12.67 -19.01
C LYS A 2 -30.69 -12.73 -18.82
N VAL A 3 -31.43 -12.67 -19.92
CA VAL A 3 -32.89 -12.88 -19.94
C VAL A 3 -33.17 -14.10 -20.82
N THR A 4 -34.08 -14.95 -20.37
CA THR A 4 -34.54 -16.13 -21.10
C THR A 4 -36.05 -16.11 -21.18
N GLU A 5 -36.61 -16.19 -22.38
CA GLU A 5 -38.06 -16.32 -22.58
C GLU A 5 -38.53 -17.76 -22.39
N ALA A 6 -39.83 -17.95 -22.16
CA ALA A 6 -40.43 -19.29 -22.02
C ALA A 6 -40.31 -20.14 -23.30
N SER A 7 -40.16 -19.48 -24.46
CA SER A 7 -39.88 -20.08 -25.77
C SER A 7 -38.46 -20.66 -25.88
N GLY A 8 -37.57 -20.33 -24.93
CA GLY A 8 -36.17 -20.77 -24.89
C GLY A 8 -35.17 -19.79 -25.52
N GLU A 9 -35.63 -18.67 -26.08
CA GLU A 9 -34.77 -17.62 -26.62
C GLU A 9 -34.06 -16.87 -25.48
N THR A 10 -32.81 -16.43 -25.72
CA THR A 10 -32.01 -15.73 -24.72
C THR A 10 -31.36 -14.48 -25.27
N ASP A 11 -31.35 -13.43 -24.45
CA ASP A 11 -30.58 -12.21 -24.70
C ASP A 11 -29.59 -11.95 -23.55
N ILE A 12 -28.45 -11.33 -23.88
CA ILE A 12 -27.36 -11.06 -22.95
C ILE A 12 -26.89 -9.62 -23.12
N ASP A 13 -27.03 -8.85 -22.05
CA ASP A 13 -26.39 -7.54 -21.92
C ASP A 13 -25.14 -7.64 -21.04
N SER A 14 -24.05 -7.00 -21.45
CA SER A 14 -22.77 -7.04 -20.74
C SER A 14 -22.17 -5.65 -20.61
N LYS A 15 -21.70 -5.35 -19.40
CA LYS A 15 -20.96 -4.12 -19.09
C LYS A 15 -19.58 -4.46 -18.56
N ILE A 16 -18.55 -3.91 -19.21
CA ILE A 16 -17.18 -3.99 -18.73
C ILE A 16 -16.96 -2.87 -17.71
N ILE A 17 -16.47 -3.21 -16.52
CA ILE A 17 -16.08 -2.25 -15.49
C ILE A 17 -14.56 -2.36 -15.31
N TYR A 18 -13.86 -1.25 -15.49
CA TYR A 18 -12.44 -1.16 -15.19
C TYR A 18 -12.26 -0.70 -13.75
N ILE A 19 -11.61 -1.52 -12.93
CA ILE A 19 -11.13 -1.13 -11.61
C ILE A 19 -9.62 -0.93 -11.76
N ASN A 20 -9.19 0.33 -11.75
CA ASN A 20 -7.77 0.64 -11.81
C ASN A 20 -7.19 0.57 -10.41
N SER A 21 -6.07 -0.13 -10.28
CA SER A 21 -5.31 -0.08 -9.03
C SER A 21 -4.61 1.29 -8.89
N ARG A 22 -4.67 1.84 -7.68
CA ARG A 22 -3.99 3.02 -7.17
C ARG A 22 -2.66 2.59 -6.56
N ALA A 23 -1.65 3.43 -6.72
CA ALA A 23 -0.37 3.21 -6.08
C ALA A 23 -0.48 3.42 -4.55
N PRO A 24 0.35 2.72 -3.75
CA PRO A 24 0.44 2.98 -2.32
C PRO A 24 1.00 4.38 -2.03
N VAL A 25 0.59 4.92 -0.89
CA VAL A 25 1.06 6.19 -0.35
C VAL A 25 2.10 5.90 0.73
N ALA A 26 3.33 6.35 0.50
CA ALA A 26 4.40 6.31 1.49
C ALA A 26 4.31 7.56 2.38
N ASP A 27 4.19 7.35 3.68
CA ASP A 27 4.19 8.40 4.70
C ASP A 27 5.05 7.95 5.89
N PHE A 28 5.93 8.84 6.36
CA PHE A 28 6.76 8.60 7.51
C PHE A 28 7.05 9.88 8.29
N VAL A 29 7.30 9.72 9.58
CA VAL A 29 7.84 10.75 10.46
C VAL A 29 9.18 10.29 11.04
N TYR A 30 10.00 11.24 11.50
CA TYR A 30 11.24 10.92 12.20
C TYR A 30 11.29 11.60 13.57
N THR A 31 12.02 10.99 14.50
CA THR A 31 12.27 11.56 15.83
C THR A 31 13.74 11.41 16.22
N ILE A 32 14.23 12.37 17.01
CA ILE A 32 15.58 12.36 17.58
C ILE A 32 15.39 12.25 19.11
N PRO A 33 15.66 11.08 19.72
CA PRO A 33 15.37 10.85 21.14
C PRO A 33 16.25 11.69 22.08
N PHE A 34 17.45 12.08 21.63
CA PHE A 34 18.40 12.87 22.40
C PHE A 34 18.92 14.04 21.55
N GLU A 35 18.23 15.18 21.60
CA GLU A 35 18.58 16.37 20.80
C GLU A 35 20.02 16.85 21.03
N ASN A 36 20.51 16.74 22.27
CA ASN A 36 21.87 17.16 22.64
C ASN A 36 22.97 16.15 22.29
N LYS A 37 22.58 14.94 21.86
CA LYS A 37 23.48 13.85 21.43
C LYS A 37 22.77 13.03 20.34
N PRO A 38 22.62 13.56 19.11
CA PRO A 38 21.84 12.92 18.05
C PRO A 38 22.63 11.75 17.44
N ASN A 39 22.85 10.70 18.22
CA ASN A 39 23.50 9.47 17.80
C ASN A 39 22.49 8.44 17.24
N LYS A 40 21.19 8.70 17.40
CA LYS A 40 20.12 7.85 16.88
C LYS A 40 19.01 8.72 16.29
N ILE A 41 18.42 8.23 15.20
CA ILE A 41 17.21 8.79 14.57
C ILE A 41 16.26 7.61 14.39
N PHE A 42 15.02 7.78 14.83
CA PHE A 42 13.97 6.79 14.58
C PHE A 42 13.10 7.23 13.41
N PHE A 43 12.77 6.30 12.53
CA PHE A 43 11.82 6.51 11.45
C PHE A 43 10.58 5.65 11.69
N ASP A 44 9.40 6.27 11.58
CA ASP A 44 8.11 5.61 11.73
C ASP A 44 7.30 5.80 10.44
N ALA A 45 7.12 4.72 9.69
CA ALA A 45 6.38 4.69 8.43
C ALA A 45 4.99 4.04 8.55
N THR A 46 4.48 3.85 9.78
CA THR A 46 3.22 3.13 10.04
C THR A 46 1.98 3.78 9.44
N LYS A 47 2.07 5.05 9.05
CA LYS A 47 1.01 5.78 8.35
C LYS A 47 0.98 5.53 6.84
N SER A 48 1.94 4.81 6.29
CA SER A 48 1.90 4.39 4.88
C SER A 48 0.71 3.45 4.65
N PHE A 49 0.04 3.58 3.50
CA PHE A 49 -1.15 2.79 3.19
C PHE A 49 -1.31 2.58 1.70
N ASP A 50 -1.94 1.47 1.31
CA ASP A 50 -2.43 1.27 -0.05
C ASP A 50 -3.95 1.47 -0.06
N PRO A 51 -4.48 2.40 -0.88
CA PRO A 51 -5.92 2.62 -0.95
C PRO A 51 -6.75 1.42 -1.44
N ASP A 52 -6.13 0.47 -2.16
CA ASP A 52 -6.79 -0.72 -2.73
C ASP A 52 -6.64 -1.96 -1.87
N PHE A 53 -6.04 -1.82 -0.69
CA PHE A 53 -5.69 -2.97 0.12
C PHE A 53 -6.93 -3.69 0.65
N SER A 54 -7.07 -4.96 0.30
CA SER A 54 -8.06 -5.89 0.86
C SER A 54 -7.35 -6.93 1.73
N ASP A 55 -7.14 -6.59 3.00
CA ASP A 55 -6.85 -7.49 4.15
C ASP A 55 -5.64 -8.46 4.15
N ASP A 56 -4.93 -8.75 3.05
CA ASP A 56 -3.91 -9.84 3.03
C ASP A 56 -2.49 -9.45 2.55
N GLY A 57 -2.30 -8.25 1.99
CA GLY A 57 -0.97 -7.78 1.63
C GLY A 57 -0.15 -7.33 2.85
N LYS A 58 1.17 -7.41 2.80
CA LYS A 58 2.04 -6.58 3.67
C LYS A 58 2.71 -5.52 2.82
N LEU A 59 2.70 -4.27 3.28
CA LEU A 59 3.52 -3.22 2.66
C LEU A 59 5.00 -3.59 2.81
N LYS A 60 5.76 -3.42 1.73
CA LYS A 60 7.21 -3.58 1.74
C LYS A 60 7.85 -2.20 1.86
N TYR A 61 8.70 -2.04 2.86
CA TYR A 61 9.40 -0.80 3.12
C TYR A 61 10.83 -0.88 2.61
N THR A 62 11.36 0.26 2.15
CA THR A 62 12.76 0.40 1.73
C THR A 62 13.20 1.82 2.04
N TRP A 63 14.33 1.95 2.73
CA TRP A 63 14.89 3.25 3.08
C TRP A 63 15.98 3.64 2.09
N ILE A 64 15.91 4.88 1.61
CA ILE A 64 16.93 5.49 0.76
C ILE A 64 17.46 6.73 1.47
N ILE A 65 18.73 6.70 1.86
CA ILE A 65 19.40 7.83 2.50
C ILE A 65 20.55 8.25 1.59
N ASN A 66 20.59 9.54 1.25
CA ASN A 66 21.59 10.11 0.33
C ASN A 66 21.69 9.34 -1.00
N GLY A 67 20.55 8.91 -1.54
CA GLY A 67 20.46 8.18 -2.81
C GLY A 67 20.84 6.70 -2.74
N ASN A 68 21.23 6.19 -1.58
CA ASN A 68 21.62 4.79 -1.41
C ASN A 68 20.57 4.05 -0.59
N ARG A 69 20.27 2.81 -1.01
CA ARG A 69 19.47 1.90 -0.20
C ARG A 69 20.23 1.57 1.08
N VAL A 70 19.59 1.78 2.22
CA VAL A 70 20.13 1.44 3.54
C VAL A 70 19.26 0.38 4.21
N GLN A 71 19.90 -0.44 5.05
CA GLN A 71 19.22 -1.32 5.98
C GLN A 71 19.31 -0.67 7.36
N LEU A 72 18.18 -0.51 8.05
CA LEU A 72 18.19 0.05 9.41
C LEU A 72 18.61 -1.03 10.41
N GLU A 73 19.22 -0.61 11.51
CA GLU A 73 19.76 -1.53 12.53
C GLU A 73 18.65 -2.27 13.31
N GLU A 74 17.47 -1.65 13.48
CA GLU A 74 16.34 -2.19 14.25
C GLU A 74 15.03 -2.04 13.44
N GLU A 75 14.90 -2.77 12.33
CA GLU A 75 13.69 -2.78 11.50
C GLU A 75 12.57 -3.62 12.16
N ASN A 76 11.47 -2.97 12.56
CA ASN A 76 10.24 -3.66 12.96
C ASN A 76 9.26 -3.69 11.80
N PHE A 77 8.95 -4.89 11.32
CA PHE A 77 7.90 -5.12 10.32
C PHE A 77 6.59 -5.46 11.05
N ASN A 78 5.56 -4.65 10.88
CA ASN A 78 4.20 -5.00 11.33
C ASN A 78 3.63 -6.20 10.54
#